data_AF-A0A7D5GEN3-F1
#
_entry.id   AF-A0A7D5GEN3-F1
#
_cell.length_a   1.000
_cell.length_b   1.000
_cell.length_c   1.000
_cell.angle_alpha   90.00
_cell.angle_beta   90.00
_cell.angle_gamma   90.00
#
_symmetry.space_group_name_H-M   'P 1'
#
loop_
_entity.id
_entity.type
_entity.pdbx_description
1 polymer ?
#
loop_
_entity_poly.entity_id
_entity_poly.type
_entity_poly.pdbx_seq_one_letter_code
_entity_poly.pdbx_strand_id
1 'polypeptide(L)'
;MNAIPYKLRREKVNEGREQVPYFLREDVIEAEDELQDTLETILGEDVYKSDYREAAMVVAQRNPELIAEVLREWGYDLDER
;
A
#
# COMPACT_ATOMS: atom_id res chain seq x y z
N MET A 1 -16.50 -19.15 -2.17
CA MET A 1 -15.42 -20.05 -1.74
C MET A 1 -14.54 -19.26 -0.78
N ASN A 2 -14.39 -19.70 0.47
CA ASN A 2 -13.44 -19.09 1.40
C ASN A 2 -12.04 -19.57 1.01
N ALA A 3 -11.37 -18.81 0.15
CA ALA A 3 -9.98 -19.06 -0.16
C ALA A 3 -9.14 -18.85 1.10
N ILE A 4 -8.17 -19.73 1.34
CA ILE A 4 -7.21 -19.56 2.44
C ILE A 4 -6.50 -18.20 2.26
N PRO A 5 -6.35 -17.37 3.30
CA PRO A 5 -5.64 -16.10 3.24
C PRO A 5 -4.25 -16.22 2.58
N TYR A 6 -3.83 -15.21 1.81
CA TYR A 6 -2.60 -15.26 1.02
C TYR A 6 -1.34 -15.53 1.86
N LYS A 7 -1.21 -14.88 3.04
CA LYS A 7 -0.09 -15.11 3.99
C LYS A 7 0.02 -16.58 4.42
N LEU A 8 -1.10 -17.30 4.54
CA LEU A 8 -1.15 -18.70 4.96
C LEU A 8 -0.92 -19.71 3.83
N ARG A 9 -0.89 -19.26 2.56
CA ARG A 9 -0.73 -20.14 1.38
C ARG A 9 0.66 -20.13 0.76
N ARG A 10 1.50 -19.15 1.10
CA ARG A 10 2.81 -18.94 0.45
C ARG A 10 3.96 -19.41 1.35
N GLU A 11 5.06 -19.80 0.74
CA GLU A 11 6.30 -20.13 1.45
C GLU A 11 7.21 -18.91 1.61
N LYS A 12 7.15 -17.97 0.65
CA LYS A 12 7.98 -16.75 0.65
C LYS A 12 7.13 -15.50 0.47
N VAL A 13 7.61 -14.40 1.04
CA VAL A 13 6.93 -13.10 0.94
C VAL A 13 6.77 -12.60 -0.50
N ASN A 14 7.65 -12.97 -1.43
CA ASN A 14 7.62 -12.52 -2.82
C ASN A 14 6.92 -13.51 -3.78
N GLU A 15 6.35 -14.60 -3.28
CA GLU A 15 5.79 -15.66 -4.12
C GLU A 15 4.54 -15.19 -4.88
N GLY A 16 4.58 -15.32 -6.21
CA GLY A 16 3.47 -14.89 -7.08
C GLY A 16 3.39 -13.38 -7.32
N ARG A 17 4.43 -12.61 -6.96
CA ARG A 17 4.51 -11.16 -7.19
C ARG A 17 5.40 -10.84 -8.39
N GLU A 18 4.98 -9.88 -9.20
CA GLU A 18 5.84 -9.23 -10.20
C GLU A 18 6.52 -7.99 -9.60
N GLN A 19 7.78 -7.75 -9.95
CA GLN A 19 8.50 -6.57 -9.47
C GLN A 19 8.10 -5.34 -10.31
N VAL A 20 7.53 -4.34 -9.66
CA VAL A 20 7.13 -3.06 -10.29
C VAL A 20 7.92 -1.91 -9.66
N PRO A 21 8.90 -1.31 -10.36
CA PRO A 21 9.64 -0.17 -9.85
C PRO A 21 8.86 1.13 -10.04
N TYR A 22 8.84 1.98 -9.01
CA TYR A 22 8.29 3.34 -9.06
C TYR A 22 9.18 4.30 -8.25
N PHE A 23 9.15 5.58 -8.61
CA PHE A 23 9.87 6.64 -7.89
C PHE A 23 8.92 7.31 -6.91
N LEU A 24 9.33 7.39 -5.65
CA LEU A 24 8.61 8.12 -4.59
C LEU A 24 9.44 9.32 -4.13
N ARG A 25 8.74 10.34 -3.63
CA ARG A 25 9.36 11.43 -2.88
C ARG A 25 9.84 10.91 -1.51
N GLU A 26 10.86 11.54 -0.94
CA GLU A 26 11.52 11.13 0.32
C GLU A 26 10.53 11.07 1.48
N ASP A 27 9.68 12.08 1.64
CA ASP A 27 8.64 12.16 2.66
C ASP A 27 7.68 10.96 2.65
N VAL A 28 7.34 10.47 1.45
CA VAL A 28 6.48 9.29 1.28
C VAL A 28 7.21 8.01 1.69
N ILE A 29 8.52 7.93 1.43
CA ILE A 29 9.35 6.78 1.83
C ILE A 29 9.54 6.74 3.35
N GLU A 30 9.72 7.89 4.00
CA GLU A 30 9.88 7.96 5.45
C GLU A 30 8.58 7.60 6.19
N ALA A 31 7.42 8.03 5.66
CA ALA A 31 6.11 7.71 6.25
C ALA A 31 5.74 6.21 6.19
N GLU A 32 6.43 5.41 5.38
CA GLU A 32 6.19 3.97 5.27
C GLU A 32 6.55 3.20 6.54
N ASP A 33 7.55 3.66 7.29
CA ASP A 33 7.97 3.01 8.53
C ASP A 33 6.92 3.23 9.63
N GLU A 34 6.38 4.45 9.75
CA GLU A 34 5.28 4.77 10.68
C GLU A 34 4.00 3.99 10.33
N LEU A 35 3.69 3.85 9.04
CA LEU A 35 2.58 3.02 8.58
C LEU A 35 2.78 1.55 8.98
N GLN A 36 3.98 1.01 8.81
CA GLN A 36 4.29 -0.37 9.17
C GLN A 36 4.12 -0.58 10.69
N ASP A 37 4.73 0.26 11.52
CA ASP A 37 4.63 0.18 12.99
C ASP A 37 3.18 0.24 13.47
N THR A 38 2.38 1.10 12.82
CA THR A 38 0.93 1.22 13.11
C THR A 38 0.20 -0.07 12.77
N LEU A 39 0.47 -0.68 11.61
CA LEU A 39 -0.14 -1.93 11.19
C LEU A 39 0.25 -3.10 12.11
N GLU A 40 1.52 -3.18 12.50
CA GLU A 40 2.02 -4.18 13.44
C GLU A 40 1.35 -4.05 14.81
N THR A 41 1.15 -2.82 15.28
CA THR A 41 0.40 -2.53 16.51
C THR A 41 -1.06 -2.97 16.40
N ILE A 42 -1.72 -2.70 15.27
CA ILE A 42 -3.13 -3.07 15.04
C ILE A 42 -3.32 -4.59 14.95
N LEU A 43 -2.41 -5.29 14.27
CA LEU A 43 -2.50 -6.72 14.02
C LEU A 43 -1.91 -7.57 15.14
N GLY A 44 -1.06 -6.99 15.98
CA GLY A 44 -0.34 -7.69 17.05
C GLY A 44 0.71 -8.66 16.52
N GLU A 45 1.23 -8.42 15.32
CA GLU A 45 2.29 -9.22 14.68
C GLU A 45 3.09 -8.41 13.66
N ASP A 46 4.31 -8.88 13.34
CA ASP A 46 5.16 -8.28 12.31
C ASP A 46 4.49 -8.29 10.93
N VAL A 47 4.64 -7.19 10.19
CA VAL A 47 4.04 -7.00 8.87
C VAL A 47 5.12 -6.79 7.84
N TYR A 48 5.24 -7.72 6.88
CA TYR A 48 6.24 -7.56 5.83
C TYR A 48 5.97 -6.33 4.95
N LYS A 49 7.02 -5.58 4.64
CA LYS A 49 6.94 -4.40 3.77
C LYS A 49 6.25 -4.66 2.43
N SER A 50 6.59 -5.76 1.78
CA SER A 50 5.95 -6.14 0.52
C SER A 50 4.46 -6.47 0.67
N ASP A 51 4.01 -6.89 1.86
CA ASP A 51 2.59 -7.17 2.13
C ASP A 51 1.77 -5.93 2.34
N TYR A 52 2.21 -5.01 3.20
CA TYR A 52 1.43 -3.80 3.40
C TYR A 52 1.44 -2.92 2.15
N ARG A 53 2.52 -2.91 1.36
CA ARG A 53 2.54 -2.18 0.07
C ARG A 53 1.52 -2.74 -0.92
N GLU A 54 1.44 -4.07 -1.03
CA GLU A 54 0.40 -4.71 -1.86
C GLU A 54 -1.00 -4.44 -1.30
N ALA A 55 -1.19 -4.53 0.03
CA ALA A 55 -2.45 -4.24 0.69
C ALA A 55 -2.87 -2.77 0.49
N ALA A 56 -1.93 -1.83 0.57
CA ALA A 56 -2.16 -0.41 0.30
C ALA A 56 -2.62 -0.21 -1.15
N MET A 57 -2.01 -0.90 -2.12
CA MET A 57 -2.46 -0.88 -3.51
C MET A 57 -3.87 -1.46 -3.67
N VAL A 58 -4.20 -2.55 -2.98
CA VAL A 58 -5.56 -3.13 -2.99
C VAL A 58 -6.58 -2.15 -2.40
N VAL A 59 -6.25 -1.46 -1.30
CA VAL A 59 -7.11 -0.43 -0.71
C VAL A 59 -7.28 0.73 -1.69
N ALA A 60 -6.19 1.21 -2.30
CA ALA A 60 -6.22 2.29 -3.27
C ALA A 60 -7.12 1.95 -4.48
N GLN A 61 -6.98 0.75 -5.05
CA GLN A 61 -7.82 0.26 -6.16
C GLN A 61 -9.30 0.16 -5.81
N ARG A 62 -9.62 -0.14 -4.54
CA ARG A 62 -11.00 -0.25 -4.05
C ARG A 62 -11.62 1.08 -3.65
N ASN A 63 -10.81 2.10 -3.38
CA ASN A 63 -11.22 3.42 -2.89
C ASN A 63 -10.52 4.53 -3.73
N PRO A 64 -10.77 4.58 -5.05
CA PRO A 64 -10.09 5.52 -5.94
C PRO A 64 -10.32 7.00 -5.59
N GLU A 65 -11.43 7.32 -4.92
CA GLU A 65 -11.76 8.66 -4.43
C GLU A 65 -10.72 9.19 -3.43
N LEU A 66 -10.17 8.35 -2.56
CA LEU A 66 -9.13 8.75 -1.61
C LEU A 66 -7.83 9.08 -2.33
N ILE A 67 -7.51 8.35 -3.41
CA ILE A 67 -6.38 8.69 -4.28
C ILE A 67 -6.64 10.04 -4.96
N ALA A 68 -7.85 10.25 -5.47
CA ALA A 68 -8.20 11.49 -6.16
C ALA A 68 -8.06 12.70 -5.23
N GLU A 69 -8.41 12.60 -3.94
CA GLU A 69 -8.17 13.65 -2.95
C GLU A 69 -6.68 14.01 -2.83
N VAL A 70 -5.81 13.02 -2.65
CA VAL A 70 -4.36 13.24 -2.58
C VAL A 70 -3.81 13.84 -3.88
N LEU A 71 -4.28 13.36 -5.04
CA LEU A 71 -3.88 13.90 -6.34
C LEU A 71 -4.33 15.36 -6.49
N ARG A 72 -5.52 15.73 -5.99
CA ARG A 72 -5.99 17.12 -6.00
C ARG A 72 -5.12 18.02 -5.15
N GLU A 73 -4.68 17.57 -3.98
CA GLU A 73 -3.70 18.30 -3.16
C GLU A 73 -2.38 18.52 -3.91
N TRP A 74 -1.99 17.58 -4.78
CA TRP A 74 -0.82 17.73 -5.65
C TRP A 74 -1.08 18.55 -6.91
N GLY A 75 -2.31 19.02 -7.11
CA GLY A 75 -2.70 19.93 -8.18
C GLY A 75 -3.35 19.28 -9.40
N TYR A 76 -3.75 18.00 -9.33
CA TYR A 76 -4.66 17.43 -10.31
C TYR A 76 -6.07 18.05 -10.14
N ASP A 77 -6.90 18.04 -11.19
CA ASP A 77 -8.25 18.65 -11.18
C ASP A 77 -8.27 20.18 -10.96
N LEU A 78 -7.10 20.83 -11.02
CA LEU A 78 -6.99 22.27 -11.12
C LEU A 78 -7.17 22.64 -12.59
N ASP A 79 -8.38 23.02 -12.99
CA ASP A 79 -8.57 23.71 -14.27
C ASP A 79 -7.70 24.99 -14.26
N GLU A 80 -6.75 25.10 -15.19
CA GLU A 80 -6.09 26.38 -15.48
C GLU A 80 -7.18 27.37 -15.96
N ARG A 81 -7.69 28.21 -15.07
CA ARG A 81 -8.38 29.46 -15.44
C ARG A 81 -7.48 30.65 -15.18
#